data_AF-A0AAD9VEI2-F1
#
_entry.id   AF-A0AAD9VEI2-F1
#
_cell.length_a   1.000
_cell.length_b   1.000
_cell.length_c   1.000
_cell.angle_alpha   90.00
_cell.angle_beta   90.00
_cell.angle_gamma   90.00
#
_symmetry.space_group_name_H-M   'P 1'
#
loop_
_entity.id
_entity.type
_entity.pdbx_description
1 polymer ?
#
loop_
_entity_poly.entity_id
_entity_poly.type
_entity_poly.pdbx_seq_one_letter_code
_entity_poly.pdbx_strand_id
1 'polypeptide(L)'
;MLGANVLAFLIPVAVLVATVFSATEVFGANRKLHLKEPSKQRLEISQSGPKRSAEQNSFSQSLFDETESQKIRDLTKETVFIRGMTSGLLNANYYGAYMVQDIAYLANGAVAYKNAAALTEGKFKAFYTEMATKWGSEYLIPMLTAWHLTDAGKVEPGTAAKEYMSFLITVSKDQPKYLAIAMLPCSMLWRWMAHQVVSSVPVDSAYYSWFQDNKSPSPGHKGSLETFVDENFGQEEFNTAKPFFCKAMVHECSFFSESGNQTPCDLPPGCA
;
A
#
# COMPACT_ATOMS: atom_id res chain seq x y z
N MET A 1 -35.91 5.34 -6.24
CA MET A 1 -35.45 4.24 -5.36
C MET A 1 -33.98 4.02 -5.64
N LEU A 2 -33.19 3.90 -4.57
CA LEU A 2 -31.72 4.00 -4.44
C LEU A 2 -30.94 3.34 -5.62
N GLY A 3 -29.87 3.91 -6.19
CA GLY A 3 -28.90 4.86 -5.66
C GLY A 3 -27.65 4.12 -5.14
N ALA A 4 -26.95 3.38 -6.02
CA ALA A 4 -25.71 2.68 -5.67
C ALA A 4 -24.50 3.59 -5.96
N ASN A 5 -23.94 4.19 -4.91
CA ASN A 5 -22.62 4.81 -4.93
C ASN A 5 -21.56 3.69 -4.91
N VAL A 6 -21.03 3.34 -6.09
CA VAL A 6 -19.80 2.55 -6.21
C VAL A 6 -18.65 3.55 -6.26
N LEU A 7 -18.03 3.80 -5.10
CA LEU A 7 -16.78 4.55 -5.03
C LEU A 7 -15.66 3.60 -5.48
N ALA A 8 -15.37 3.61 -6.79
CA ALA A 8 -14.25 2.88 -7.36
C ALA A 8 -12.94 3.44 -6.80
N PHE A 9 -12.21 2.62 -6.05
CA PHE A 9 -10.87 2.92 -5.56
C PHE A 9 -9.90 2.90 -6.75
N LEU A 10 -9.67 4.06 -7.35
CA LEU A 10 -8.54 4.28 -8.24
C LEU A 10 -7.26 4.20 -7.39
N ILE A 11 -6.36 3.27 -7.72
CA ILE A 11 -4.93 3.58 -7.62
C ILE A 11 -4.78 4.82 -8.51
N PRO A 12 -4.39 5.99 -8.00
CA PRO A 12 -4.32 7.17 -8.84
C PRO A 12 -3.22 6.94 -9.85
N VAL A 13 -3.65 6.73 -11.10
CA VAL A 13 -2.81 6.93 -12.26
C VAL A 13 -2.63 8.42 -12.42
N ALA A 14 -1.76 8.99 -11.59
CA ALA A 14 -1.34 10.38 -11.67
C ALA A 14 0.00 10.48 -12.40
N VAL A 15 0.03 9.98 -13.64
CA VAL A 15 0.90 10.51 -14.70
C VAL A 15 0.01 10.78 -15.90
N LEU A 16 -0.77 11.85 -15.83
CA LEU A 16 -1.24 12.61 -16.99
C LEU A 16 -1.97 13.86 -16.47
N VAL A 17 -1.27 14.98 -16.32
CA VAL A 17 -1.67 16.30 -16.84
C VAL A 17 -0.41 17.20 -16.74
N ALA A 18 0.44 17.11 -17.76
CA ALA A 18 1.26 18.26 -18.14
C ALA A 18 0.34 19.21 -18.91
N THR A 19 -0.39 20.08 -18.21
CA THR A 19 -0.99 21.25 -18.86
C THR A 19 0.09 22.29 -19.01
N VAL A 20 0.55 22.41 -20.24
CA VAL A 20 1.12 23.59 -20.86
C VAL A 20 0.56 24.87 -20.24
N PHE A 21 1.38 25.59 -19.47
CA PHE A 21 1.23 27.04 -19.36
C PHE A 21 2.45 27.68 -20.01
N SER A 22 2.16 28.35 -21.12
CA SER A 22 3.06 29.21 -21.85
C SER A 22 3.59 30.33 -20.94
N ALA A 23 4.85 30.68 -21.12
CA ALA A 23 5.44 31.88 -20.56
C ALA A 23 4.69 33.12 -21.05
N THR A 24 4.16 33.93 -20.12
CA THR A 24 4.25 35.40 -19.98
C THR A 24 3.10 35.91 -19.11
N GLU A 25 3.39 36.95 -18.30
CA GLU A 25 2.48 37.73 -17.43
C GLU A 25 2.17 37.06 -16.06
N VAL A 26 2.40 37.62 -14.88
CA VAL A 26 2.50 39.02 -14.44
C VAL A 26 3.42 39.14 -13.22
N PHE A 27 4.44 39.99 -13.31
CA PHE A 27 5.09 40.61 -12.14
C PHE A 27 4.12 41.59 -11.47
N GLY A 28 3.99 41.59 -10.14
CA GLY A 28 3.41 42.76 -9.46
C GLY A 28 2.87 42.61 -8.04
N ALA A 29 3.68 43.08 -7.08
CA ALA A 29 3.30 43.88 -5.91
C ALA A 29 2.50 43.28 -4.73
N ASN A 30 3.23 43.07 -3.63
CA ASN A 30 3.03 43.71 -2.31
C ASN A 30 1.59 44.06 -1.85
N ARG A 31 1.09 43.38 -0.79
CA ARG A 31 0.64 44.06 0.45
C ARG A 31 0.28 43.12 1.62
N LYS A 32 0.98 43.39 2.72
CA LYS A 32 0.55 43.45 4.14
C LYS A 32 0.02 42.20 4.85
N LEU A 33 0.92 41.66 5.67
CA LEU A 33 0.68 41.00 6.95
C LEU A 33 -0.38 41.75 7.80
N HIS A 34 -1.33 41.01 8.37
CA HIS A 34 -2.08 41.41 9.55
C HIS A 34 -1.95 40.30 10.60
N LEU A 35 -1.16 40.62 11.62
CA LEU A 35 -1.10 39.90 12.89
C LEU A 35 -2.41 40.12 13.65
N LYS A 36 -3.02 39.05 14.16
CA LYS A 36 -4.04 39.11 15.21
C LYS A 36 -3.49 38.42 16.45
N GLU A 37 -3.44 39.19 17.54
CA GLU A 37 -3.03 38.80 18.88
C GLU A 37 -4.10 37.96 19.62
N PRO A 38 -3.74 37.29 20.73
CA PRO A 38 -4.39 36.06 21.18
C PRO A 38 -5.60 36.28 22.11
N SER A 39 -6.60 35.41 21.99
CA SER A 39 -7.81 35.42 22.82
C SER A 39 -7.72 34.33 23.91
N LYS A 40 -7.76 34.81 25.17
CA LYS A 40 -7.84 34.16 26.49
C LYS A 40 -8.17 32.66 26.58
N GLN A 41 -7.28 31.96 27.27
CA GLN A 41 -7.49 30.66 27.93
C GLN A 41 -8.73 30.68 28.84
N ARG A 42 -9.59 29.68 28.68
CA ARG A 42 -10.51 29.20 29.72
C ARG A 42 -10.02 27.83 30.19
N LEU A 43 -9.59 27.76 31.44
CA LEU A 43 -9.31 26.51 32.15
C LEU A 43 -10.63 25.77 32.36
N GLU A 44 -10.79 24.60 31.75
CA GLU A 44 -11.74 23.60 32.21
C GLU A 44 -10.98 22.42 32.82
N ILE A 45 -11.27 22.18 34.11
CA ILE A 45 -10.72 21.12 34.93
C ILE A 45 -11.50 19.82 34.65
N SER A 46 -10.76 18.81 34.19
CA SER A 46 -10.89 17.37 34.46
C SER A 46 -12.27 16.77 34.73
N GLN A 47 -12.69 15.88 33.82
CA GLN A 47 -13.30 14.61 34.22
C GLN A 47 -12.63 13.47 33.43
N SER A 48 -11.70 12.78 34.09
CA SER A 48 -11.22 11.46 33.68
C SER A 48 -12.38 10.46 33.75
N GLY A 49 -13.09 10.32 32.64
CA GLY A 49 -14.00 9.19 32.42
C GLY A 49 -13.23 7.87 32.36
N PRO A 50 -13.91 6.72 32.53
CA PRO A 50 -13.25 5.42 32.53
C PRO A 50 -12.46 5.27 31.24
N LYS A 51 -11.19 4.85 31.33
CA LYS A 51 -10.42 4.38 30.18
C LYS A 51 -11.33 3.45 29.39
N ARG A 52 -11.70 3.86 28.17
CA ARG A 52 -12.25 2.95 27.15
C ARG A 52 -11.47 1.65 27.27
N SER A 53 -12.17 0.54 27.52
CA SER A 53 -11.61 -0.80 27.36
C SER A 53 -10.79 -0.78 26.07
N ALA A 54 -9.52 -1.21 26.14
CA ALA A 54 -8.69 -1.33 24.94
C ALA A 54 -9.53 -2.04 23.87
N GLU A 55 -9.87 -1.32 22.79
CA GLU A 55 -10.56 -1.93 21.67
C GLU A 55 -9.72 -3.13 21.26
N GLN A 56 -10.31 -4.33 21.24
CA GLN A 56 -9.62 -5.48 20.70
C GLN A 56 -9.23 -5.13 19.26
N ASN A 57 -7.93 -5.16 18.97
CA ASN A 57 -7.43 -4.97 17.62
C ASN A 57 -8.11 -5.97 16.69
N SER A 58 -8.45 -5.55 15.48
CA SER A 58 -8.99 -6.47 14.48
C SER A 58 -7.95 -7.53 14.09
N PHE A 59 -8.38 -8.59 13.41
CA PHE A 59 -7.49 -9.69 13.04
C PHE A 59 -6.29 -9.20 12.21
N SER A 60 -6.56 -8.41 11.18
CA SER A 60 -5.55 -7.76 10.33
C SER A 60 -4.61 -6.86 11.14
N GLN A 61 -5.16 -6.00 12.00
CA GLN A 61 -4.37 -5.10 12.84
C GLN A 61 -3.49 -5.87 13.83
N SER A 62 -3.98 -6.99 14.36
CA SER A 62 -3.19 -7.86 15.26
C SER A 62 -1.99 -8.48 14.53
N LEU A 63 -2.16 -8.95 13.29
CA LEU A 63 -1.05 -9.43 12.45
C LEU A 63 -0.04 -8.32 12.15
N PHE A 64 -0.54 -7.11 11.87
CA PHE A 64 0.30 -5.95 11.61
C PHE A 64 1.02 -5.51 12.88
N ASP A 65 0.43 -5.61 14.07
CA ASP A 65 1.06 -5.20 15.33
C ASP A 65 2.01 -6.23 15.92
N GLU A 66 2.19 -7.41 15.30
CA GLU A 66 3.23 -8.35 15.70
C GLU A 66 4.63 -7.71 15.73
N THR A 67 5.47 -8.17 16.64
CA THR A 67 6.81 -7.60 16.85
C THR A 67 7.67 -7.72 15.59
N GLU A 68 7.58 -8.83 14.86
CA GLU A 68 8.29 -9.00 13.58
C GLU A 68 7.77 -8.03 12.51
N SER A 69 6.44 -7.88 12.40
CA SER A 69 5.81 -6.94 11.48
C SER A 69 6.23 -5.49 11.75
N GLN A 70 6.36 -5.10 13.02
CA GLN A 70 6.86 -3.77 13.41
C GLN A 70 8.30 -3.54 12.96
N LYS A 71 9.20 -4.50 13.21
CA LYS A 71 10.60 -4.41 12.77
C LYS A 71 10.71 -4.27 11.25
N ILE A 72 9.93 -5.05 10.51
CA ILE A 72 9.94 -5.00 9.05
C ILE A 72 9.43 -3.64 8.55
N ARG A 73 8.36 -3.09 9.15
CA ARG A 73 7.87 -1.75 8.81
C ARG A 73 8.93 -0.67 8.94
N ASP A 74 9.63 -0.68 10.07
CA ASP A 74 10.67 0.30 10.35
C ASP A 74 11.84 0.13 9.36
N LEU A 75 12.24 -1.10 9.06
CA LEU A 75 13.24 -1.38 8.03
C LEU A 75 12.81 -0.88 6.64
N THR A 76 11.57 -1.15 6.22
CA THR A 76 11.08 -0.73 4.90
C THR A 76 11.15 0.79 4.72
N LYS A 77 10.76 1.56 5.75
CA LYS A 77 10.85 3.03 5.73
C LYS A 77 12.27 3.55 5.58
N GLU A 78 13.24 2.81 6.10
CA GLU A 78 14.66 3.17 6.07
C GLU A 78 15.38 2.74 4.79
N THR A 79 14.70 2.04 3.87
CA THR A 79 15.28 1.71 2.57
C THR A 79 15.68 2.98 1.81
N VAL A 80 16.74 2.86 0.99
CA VAL A 80 17.23 3.91 0.09
C VAL A 80 16.10 4.36 -0.83
N PHE A 81 15.27 3.44 -1.30
CA PHE A 81 14.13 3.76 -2.15
C PHE A 81 13.14 4.69 -1.44
N ILE A 82 12.62 4.28 -0.28
CA ILE A 82 11.62 5.08 0.46
C ILE A 82 12.20 6.41 0.94
N ARG A 83 13.40 6.42 1.55
CA ARG A 83 14.04 7.67 1.97
C ARG A 83 14.36 8.60 0.80
N GLY A 84 14.75 8.05 -0.33
CA GLY A 84 14.94 8.80 -1.56
C GLY A 84 13.64 9.46 -2.01
N MET A 85 12.53 8.72 -2.03
CA MET A 85 11.23 9.30 -2.39
C MET A 85 10.81 10.37 -1.38
N THR A 86 10.95 10.10 -0.08
CA THR A 86 10.57 11.03 0.99
C THR A 86 11.36 12.35 0.92
N SER A 87 12.65 12.28 0.63
CA SER A 87 13.50 13.48 0.49
C SER A 87 13.34 14.20 -0.86
N GLY A 88 12.67 13.59 -1.84
CA GLY A 88 12.60 14.09 -3.20
C GLY A 88 13.85 13.82 -4.05
N LEU A 89 14.83 13.07 -3.53
CA LEU A 89 16.15 12.88 -4.15
C LEU A 89 16.37 11.47 -4.72
N LEU A 90 15.34 10.63 -4.77
CA LEU A 90 15.45 9.30 -5.39
C LEU A 90 15.93 9.43 -6.84
N ASN A 91 16.84 8.55 -7.25
CA ASN A 91 17.23 8.42 -8.64
C ASN A 91 16.01 8.01 -9.49
N ALA A 92 15.68 8.80 -10.51
CA ALA A 92 14.53 8.53 -11.38
C ALA A 92 14.58 7.15 -12.06
N ASN A 93 15.78 6.60 -12.32
CA ASN A 93 15.93 5.24 -12.85
C ASN A 93 15.47 4.18 -11.85
N TYR A 94 15.68 4.39 -10.56
CA TYR A 94 15.20 3.48 -9.51
C TYR A 94 13.67 3.52 -9.45
N TYR A 95 13.07 4.71 -9.47
CA TYR A 95 11.62 4.85 -9.52
C TYR A 95 11.03 4.20 -10.79
N GLY A 96 11.60 4.47 -11.96
CA GLY A 96 11.15 3.87 -13.21
C GLY A 96 11.24 2.34 -13.21
N ALA A 97 12.36 1.78 -12.74
CA ALA A 97 12.52 0.33 -12.61
C ALA A 97 11.52 -0.28 -11.62
N TYR A 98 11.25 0.38 -10.49
CA TYR A 98 10.22 -0.04 -9.54
C TYR A 98 8.83 -0.10 -10.20
N MET A 99 8.43 0.98 -10.87
CA MET A 99 7.09 1.08 -11.47
C MET A 99 6.85 0.04 -12.57
N VAL A 100 7.85 -0.24 -13.39
CA VAL A 100 7.77 -1.29 -14.41
C VAL A 100 7.60 -2.68 -13.78
N GLN A 101 8.29 -2.96 -12.68
CA GLN A 101 8.16 -4.23 -11.96
C GLN A 101 6.81 -4.36 -11.23
N ASP A 102 6.27 -3.25 -10.73
CA ASP A 102 4.96 -3.21 -10.07
C ASP A 102 3.83 -3.59 -11.05
N ILE A 103 3.97 -3.25 -12.34
CA ILE A 103 3.08 -3.71 -13.41
C ILE A 103 3.09 -5.24 -13.54
N ALA A 104 4.27 -5.87 -13.48
CA ALA A 104 4.39 -7.33 -13.50
C ALA A 104 3.78 -7.96 -12.23
N TYR A 105 3.96 -7.32 -11.09
CA TYR A 105 3.37 -7.70 -9.80
C TYR A 105 1.84 -7.68 -9.86
N LEU A 106 1.23 -6.61 -10.39
CA LEU A 106 -0.22 -6.51 -10.57
C LEU A 106 -0.77 -7.65 -11.46
N ALA A 107 -0.10 -7.93 -12.57
CA ALA A 107 -0.50 -9.02 -13.46
C ALA A 107 -0.42 -10.39 -12.77
N ASN A 108 0.66 -10.67 -12.02
CA ASN A 108 0.80 -11.91 -11.25
C ASN A 108 -0.19 -12.00 -10.09
N GLY A 109 -0.48 -10.89 -9.40
CA GLY A 109 -1.50 -10.83 -8.36
C GLY A 109 -2.89 -11.19 -8.90
N ALA A 110 -3.24 -10.71 -10.09
CA ALA A 110 -4.49 -11.09 -10.76
C ALA A 110 -4.55 -12.60 -11.05
N VAL A 111 -3.44 -13.20 -11.48
CA VAL A 111 -3.33 -14.66 -11.68
C VAL A 111 -3.46 -15.42 -10.36
N ALA A 112 -2.81 -14.96 -9.29
CA ALA A 112 -2.92 -15.56 -7.96
C ALA A 112 -4.37 -15.55 -7.46
N TYR A 113 -5.07 -14.42 -7.57
CA TYR A 113 -6.49 -14.35 -7.22
C TYR A 113 -7.35 -15.29 -8.08
N LYS A 114 -7.08 -15.39 -9.38
CA LYS A 114 -7.80 -16.33 -10.26
C LYS A 114 -7.58 -17.78 -9.85
N ASN A 115 -6.36 -18.17 -9.50
CA ASN A 115 -6.05 -19.52 -9.01
C ASN A 115 -6.82 -19.82 -7.71
N ALA A 116 -6.76 -18.90 -6.74
CA ALA A 116 -7.44 -19.09 -5.46
C ALA A 116 -8.97 -19.11 -5.63
N ALA A 117 -9.54 -18.30 -6.52
CA ALA A 117 -10.97 -18.34 -6.84
C ALA A 117 -11.40 -19.69 -7.43
N ALA A 118 -10.54 -20.36 -8.20
CA ALA A 118 -10.83 -21.68 -8.76
C ALA A 118 -10.81 -22.80 -7.71
N LEU A 119 -10.10 -22.60 -6.60
CA LEU A 119 -9.86 -23.59 -5.55
C LEU A 119 -10.58 -23.29 -4.23
N THR A 120 -11.39 -22.24 -4.18
CA THR A 120 -12.21 -21.87 -3.01
C THR A 120 -13.70 -21.87 -3.35
N GLU A 121 -14.53 -21.75 -2.33
CA GLU A 121 -15.99 -21.73 -2.44
C GLU A 121 -16.60 -20.53 -1.67
N GLY A 122 -17.89 -20.30 -1.89
CA GLY A 122 -18.67 -19.28 -1.20
C GLY A 122 -18.04 -17.88 -1.28
N LYS A 123 -17.96 -17.21 -0.13
CA LYS A 123 -17.46 -15.83 0.01
C LYS A 123 -16.02 -15.63 -0.46
N PHE A 124 -15.14 -16.63 -0.26
CA PHE A 124 -13.76 -16.56 -0.73
C PHE A 124 -13.67 -16.57 -2.24
N LYS A 125 -14.41 -17.47 -2.91
CA LYS A 125 -14.48 -17.51 -4.37
C LYS A 125 -15.00 -16.20 -4.97
N ALA A 126 -16.08 -15.68 -4.39
CA ALA A 126 -16.67 -14.42 -4.83
C ALA A 126 -15.66 -13.26 -4.71
N PHE A 127 -15.05 -13.11 -3.54
CA PHE A 127 -14.07 -12.06 -3.27
C PHE A 127 -12.84 -12.17 -4.19
N TYR A 128 -12.27 -13.36 -4.35
CA TYR A 128 -11.10 -13.55 -5.23
C TYR A 128 -11.42 -13.36 -6.71
N THR A 129 -12.63 -13.67 -7.16
CA THR A 129 -13.05 -13.39 -8.54
C THR A 129 -13.12 -11.88 -8.80
N GLU A 130 -13.66 -11.13 -7.85
CA GLU A 130 -13.71 -9.67 -7.90
C GLU A 130 -12.29 -9.08 -7.89
N MET A 131 -11.44 -9.52 -6.95
CA MET A 131 -10.06 -9.04 -6.85
C MET A 131 -9.22 -9.36 -8.09
N ALA A 132 -9.39 -10.54 -8.71
CA ALA A 132 -8.73 -10.87 -9.97
C ALA A 132 -9.12 -9.90 -11.09
N THR A 133 -10.39 -9.50 -11.16
CA THR A 133 -10.90 -8.54 -12.16
C THR A 133 -10.34 -7.14 -11.89
N LYS A 134 -10.39 -6.70 -10.63
CA LYS A 134 -9.89 -5.39 -10.22
C LYS A 134 -8.40 -5.23 -10.51
N TRP A 135 -7.59 -6.22 -10.14
CA TRP A 135 -6.16 -6.20 -10.38
C TRP A 135 -5.81 -6.31 -11.87
N GLY A 136 -6.45 -7.24 -12.59
CA GLY A 136 -6.16 -7.49 -14.01
C GLY A 136 -6.65 -6.41 -14.97
N SER A 137 -7.64 -5.61 -14.56
CA SER A 137 -8.25 -4.60 -15.42
C SER A 137 -8.13 -3.19 -14.84
N GLU A 138 -8.77 -2.94 -13.70
CA GLU A 138 -8.89 -1.58 -13.13
C GLU A 138 -7.54 -0.99 -12.68
N TYR A 139 -6.62 -1.85 -12.25
CA TYR A 139 -5.29 -1.44 -11.80
C TYR A 139 -4.24 -1.57 -12.90
N LEU A 140 -4.20 -2.73 -13.55
CA LEU A 140 -3.15 -3.03 -14.52
C LEU A 140 -3.26 -2.19 -15.80
N ILE A 141 -4.45 -2.01 -16.38
CA ILE A 141 -4.61 -1.32 -17.68
C ILE A 141 -4.18 0.15 -17.60
N PRO A 142 -4.59 0.92 -16.57
CA PRO A 142 -4.11 2.29 -16.42
C PRO A 142 -2.59 2.39 -16.26
N MET A 143 -1.95 1.46 -15.54
CA MET A 143 -0.49 1.47 -15.40
C MET A 143 0.23 1.11 -16.71
N LEU A 144 -0.24 0.09 -17.44
CA LEU A 144 0.27 -0.24 -18.77
C LEU A 144 0.17 0.98 -19.72
N THR A 145 -0.96 1.67 -19.68
CA THR A 145 -1.19 2.87 -20.49
C THR A 145 -0.24 4.00 -20.13
N ALA A 146 -0.10 4.30 -18.84
CA ALA A 146 0.77 5.38 -18.35
C ALA A 146 2.26 5.13 -18.63
N TRP A 147 2.68 3.87 -18.65
CA TRP A 147 4.08 3.47 -18.90
C TRP A 147 4.33 3.02 -20.34
N HIS A 148 3.34 3.18 -21.23
CA HIS A 148 3.41 2.79 -22.64
C HIS A 148 3.86 1.33 -22.86
N LEU A 149 3.44 0.44 -21.97
CA LEU A 149 3.67 -1.00 -22.06
C LEU A 149 2.43 -1.68 -22.64
N THR A 150 2.65 -2.65 -23.53
CA THR A 150 1.56 -3.41 -24.18
C THR A 150 1.29 -4.74 -23.51
N ASP A 151 2.24 -5.25 -22.72
CA ASP A 151 2.19 -6.57 -22.14
C ASP A 151 3.02 -6.63 -20.85
N ALA A 152 2.35 -6.86 -19.72
CA ALA A 152 3.00 -7.03 -18.42
C ALA A 152 3.86 -8.31 -18.35
N GLY A 153 3.55 -9.33 -19.15
CA GLY A 153 4.30 -10.58 -19.22
C GLY A 153 5.68 -10.46 -19.89
N LYS A 154 5.97 -9.32 -20.52
CA LYS A 154 7.28 -9.02 -21.12
C LYS A 154 8.19 -8.20 -20.21
N VAL A 155 7.69 -7.78 -19.06
CA VAL A 155 8.54 -7.18 -18.04
C VAL A 155 9.42 -8.29 -17.44
N GLU A 156 10.72 -8.02 -17.34
CA GLU A 156 11.67 -8.88 -16.64
C GLU A 156 11.91 -8.31 -15.23
N PRO A 157 11.32 -8.89 -14.17
CA PRO A 157 11.45 -8.34 -12.84
C PRO A 157 12.77 -8.74 -12.17
N GLY A 158 13.17 -7.96 -11.18
CA GLY A 158 14.25 -8.25 -10.24
C GLY A 158 13.95 -9.49 -9.40
N THR A 159 14.95 -9.88 -8.61
CA THR A 159 14.90 -11.14 -7.86
C THR A 159 13.85 -11.07 -6.75
N ALA A 160 13.79 -9.98 -6.00
CA ALA A 160 12.85 -9.81 -4.90
C ALA A 160 11.40 -9.79 -5.40
N ALA A 161 11.15 -9.11 -6.52
CA ALA A 161 9.84 -9.09 -7.16
C ALA A 161 9.42 -10.50 -7.62
N LYS A 162 10.30 -11.25 -8.29
CA LYS A 162 10.06 -12.64 -8.72
C LYS A 162 9.76 -13.57 -7.56
N GLU A 163 10.53 -13.47 -6.48
CA GLU A 163 10.32 -14.29 -5.28
C GLU A 163 8.96 -13.99 -4.65
N TYR A 164 8.56 -12.72 -4.57
CA TYR A 164 7.26 -12.34 -4.04
C TYR A 164 6.11 -12.89 -4.89
N MET A 165 6.17 -12.67 -6.21
CA MET A 165 5.15 -13.18 -7.12
C MET A 165 5.06 -14.72 -7.06
N SER A 166 6.21 -15.40 -6.99
CA SER A 166 6.26 -16.85 -6.86
C SER A 166 5.62 -17.31 -5.55
N PHE A 167 5.91 -16.63 -4.43
CA PHE A 167 5.27 -16.91 -3.15
C PHE A 167 3.74 -16.77 -3.22
N LEU A 168 3.22 -15.69 -3.79
CA LEU A 168 1.78 -15.49 -3.93
C LEU A 168 1.13 -16.55 -4.82
N ILE A 169 1.78 -16.93 -5.91
CA ILE A 169 1.30 -18.01 -6.79
C ILE A 169 1.28 -19.35 -6.05
N THR A 170 2.32 -19.68 -5.28
CA THR A 170 2.35 -20.90 -4.45
C THR A 170 1.21 -20.90 -3.43
N VAL A 171 1.04 -19.81 -2.66
CA VAL A 171 -0.06 -19.69 -1.68
C VAL A 171 -1.42 -19.83 -2.36
N SER A 172 -1.60 -19.24 -3.54
CA SER A 172 -2.87 -19.29 -4.27
C SER A 172 -3.29 -20.70 -4.71
N LYS A 173 -2.34 -21.63 -4.80
CA LYS A 173 -2.58 -23.02 -5.23
C LYS A 173 -2.63 -23.97 -4.04
N ASP A 174 -1.69 -23.84 -3.12
CA ASP A 174 -1.48 -24.80 -2.04
C ASP A 174 -2.36 -24.48 -0.82
N GLN A 175 -2.57 -23.18 -0.54
CA GLN A 175 -3.28 -22.69 0.63
C GLN A 175 -4.21 -21.50 0.25
N PRO A 176 -5.13 -21.69 -0.70
CA PRO A 176 -5.84 -20.59 -1.37
C PRO A 176 -6.67 -19.71 -0.42
N LYS A 177 -7.15 -20.25 0.72
CA LYS A 177 -7.80 -19.46 1.76
C LYS A 177 -6.87 -18.36 2.28
N TYR A 178 -5.60 -18.64 2.49
CA TYR A 178 -4.62 -17.71 3.07
C TYR A 178 -4.01 -16.74 2.06
N LEU A 179 -4.42 -16.78 0.78
CA LEU A 179 -3.99 -15.76 -0.18
C LEU A 179 -4.41 -14.35 0.26
N ALA A 180 -5.61 -14.19 0.83
CA ALA A 180 -6.05 -12.90 1.38
C ALA A 180 -5.09 -12.36 2.45
N ILE A 181 -4.52 -13.25 3.28
CA ILE A 181 -3.53 -12.90 4.29
C ILE A 181 -2.19 -12.54 3.65
N ALA A 182 -1.73 -13.33 2.69
CA ALA A 182 -0.47 -13.09 1.98
C ALA A 182 -0.48 -11.80 1.13
N MET A 183 -1.65 -11.39 0.62
CA MET A 183 -1.82 -10.14 -0.13
C MET A 183 -2.00 -8.91 0.76
N LEU A 184 -2.35 -9.10 2.05
CA LEU A 184 -2.74 -7.99 2.92
C LEU A 184 -1.62 -6.97 3.19
N PRO A 185 -0.34 -7.37 3.37
CA PRO A 185 0.78 -6.46 3.60
C PRO A 185 0.89 -5.28 2.64
N CYS A 186 0.73 -5.46 1.33
CA CYS A 186 0.88 -4.36 0.36
C CYS A 186 -0.03 -3.17 0.72
N SER A 187 -1.31 -3.48 0.97
CA SER A 187 -2.34 -2.48 1.22
C SER A 187 -2.19 -1.78 2.58
N MET A 188 -1.70 -2.50 3.60
CA MET A 188 -1.53 -1.96 4.96
C MET A 188 -0.22 -1.20 5.09
N LEU A 189 0.88 -1.77 4.59
CA LEU A 189 2.22 -1.21 4.70
C LEU A 189 2.33 0.10 3.92
N TRP A 190 1.91 0.14 2.66
CA TRP A 190 2.04 1.35 1.84
C TRP A 190 1.24 2.50 2.44
N ARG A 191 0.02 2.21 2.91
CA ARG A 191 -0.85 3.18 3.58
C ARG A 191 -0.26 3.69 4.88
N TRP A 192 0.25 2.79 5.71
CA TRP A 192 0.92 3.15 6.95
C TRP A 192 2.15 4.02 6.67
N MET A 193 3.03 3.61 5.76
CA MET A 193 4.23 4.36 5.39
C MET A 193 3.88 5.76 4.89
N ALA A 194 2.92 5.87 3.96
CA ALA A 194 2.42 7.14 3.47
C ALA A 194 1.93 8.05 4.61
N HIS A 195 1.16 7.51 5.55
CA HIS A 195 0.72 8.26 6.72
C HIS A 195 1.89 8.76 7.59
N GLN A 196 2.96 7.96 7.73
CA GLN A 196 4.12 8.32 8.54
C GLN A 196 4.95 9.46 7.93
N VAL A 197 5.08 9.51 6.60
CA VAL A 197 6.10 10.37 5.96
C VAL A 197 5.56 11.48 5.07
N VAL A 198 4.31 11.41 4.60
CA VAL A 198 3.77 12.35 3.59
C VAL A 198 3.91 13.83 3.99
N SER A 199 3.79 14.16 5.28
CA SER A 199 3.93 15.54 5.78
C SER A 199 5.35 16.09 5.68
N SER A 200 6.34 15.22 5.52
CA SER A 200 7.76 15.57 5.36
C SER A 200 8.22 15.61 3.91
N VAL A 201 7.38 15.16 2.96
CA VAL A 201 7.72 15.13 1.54
C VAL A 201 7.51 16.50 0.92
N PRO A 202 8.48 17.06 0.17
CA PRO A 202 8.29 18.32 -0.54
C PRO A 202 7.11 18.23 -1.50
N VAL A 203 6.18 19.18 -1.43
CA VAL A 203 4.95 19.18 -2.25
C VAL A 203 5.21 19.33 -3.76
N ASP A 204 6.38 19.86 -4.12
CA ASP A 204 6.88 20.00 -5.49
C ASP A 204 7.75 18.80 -5.92
N SER A 205 7.94 17.80 -5.06
CA SER A 205 8.63 16.57 -5.41
C SER A 205 7.84 15.76 -6.45
N ALA A 206 8.56 15.20 -7.41
CA ALA A 206 8.00 14.22 -8.36
C ALA A 206 7.39 12.97 -7.69
N TYR A 207 7.71 12.72 -6.42
CA TYR A 207 7.25 11.56 -5.65
C TYR A 207 6.11 11.89 -4.67
N TYR A 208 5.71 13.16 -4.55
CA TYR A 208 4.70 13.58 -3.57
C TYR A 208 3.35 12.90 -3.80
N SER A 209 2.90 12.82 -5.06
CA SER A 209 1.62 12.18 -5.42
C SER A 209 1.57 10.75 -4.94
N TRP A 210 2.64 9.97 -5.12
CA TRP A 210 2.68 8.57 -4.68
C TRP A 210 2.32 8.41 -3.19
N PHE A 211 2.87 9.26 -2.32
CA PHE A 211 2.54 9.22 -0.89
C PHE A 211 1.14 9.77 -0.60
N GLN A 212 0.73 10.83 -1.28
CA GLN A 212 -0.60 11.42 -1.11
C GLN A 212 -1.71 10.43 -1.50
N ASP A 213 -1.46 9.67 -2.56
CA ASP A 213 -2.36 8.69 -3.16
C ASP A 213 -2.48 7.41 -2.32
N ASN A 214 -1.37 6.99 -1.69
CA ASN A 214 -1.36 5.85 -0.77
C ASN A 214 -1.84 6.21 0.64
N LYS A 215 -1.93 7.50 1.00
CA LYS A 215 -2.39 7.92 2.32
C LYS A 215 -3.85 7.53 2.50
N SER A 216 -4.16 7.03 3.71
CA SER A 216 -5.53 6.77 4.12
C SER A 216 -6.42 8.03 3.96
N PRO A 217 -7.64 7.92 3.40
CA PRO A 217 -8.55 9.05 3.23
C PRO A 217 -9.06 9.60 4.58
N SER A 218 -9.10 8.74 5.60
CA SER A 218 -9.50 9.10 6.96
C SER A 218 -8.79 8.22 8.01
N PRO A 219 -8.70 8.66 9.27
CA PRO A 219 -8.25 7.80 10.37
C PRO A 219 -9.11 6.52 10.48
N GLY A 220 -8.47 5.36 10.63
CA GLY A 220 -9.16 4.08 10.80
C GLY A 220 -9.79 3.48 9.54
N HIS A 221 -9.55 4.08 8.35
CA HIS A 221 -10.05 3.50 7.11
C HIS A 221 -9.36 2.17 6.77
N LYS A 222 -10.20 1.21 6.39
CA LYS A 222 -9.83 -0.15 5.95
C LYS A 222 -10.21 -0.34 4.49
N GLY A 223 -9.28 -0.92 3.72
CA GLY A 223 -9.56 -1.32 2.34
C GLY A 223 -10.43 -2.58 2.28
N SER A 224 -10.95 -2.91 1.09
CA SER A 224 -11.81 -4.09 0.90
C SER A 224 -11.14 -5.40 1.32
N LEU A 225 -9.84 -5.55 1.07
CA LEU A 225 -9.07 -6.73 1.48
C LEU A 225 -8.93 -6.84 3.00
N GLU A 226 -8.70 -5.72 3.68
CA GLU A 226 -8.56 -5.68 5.13
C GLU A 226 -9.90 -6.00 5.83
N THR A 227 -10.99 -5.38 5.36
CA THR A 227 -12.35 -5.70 5.81
C THR A 227 -12.68 -7.18 5.57
N PHE A 228 -12.36 -7.70 4.38
CA PHE A 228 -12.56 -9.12 4.09
C PHE A 228 -11.76 -10.01 5.05
N VAL A 229 -10.50 -9.69 5.35
CA VAL A 229 -9.73 -10.49 6.30
C VAL A 229 -10.35 -10.45 7.71
N ASP A 230 -10.75 -9.28 8.19
CA ASP A 230 -11.32 -9.13 9.53
C ASP A 230 -12.67 -9.85 9.72
N GLU A 231 -13.47 -9.96 8.65
CA GLU A 231 -14.77 -10.65 8.69
C GLU A 231 -14.67 -12.16 8.54
N ASN A 232 -13.52 -12.68 8.06
CA ASN A 232 -13.42 -14.04 7.56
C ASN A 232 -12.32 -14.90 8.22
N PHE A 233 -11.53 -14.32 9.11
CA PHE A 233 -10.52 -15.02 9.90
C PHE A 233 -10.75 -14.76 11.39
N GLY A 234 -10.76 -15.85 12.17
CA GLY A 234 -10.90 -15.83 13.62
C GLY A 234 -9.56 -16.00 14.34
N GLN A 235 -9.54 -15.71 15.65
CA GLN A 235 -8.34 -15.80 16.48
C GLN A 235 -7.70 -17.19 16.48
N GLU A 236 -8.50 -18.23 16.30
CA GLU A 236 -8.08 -19.63 16.14
C GLU A 236 -7.18 -19.85 14.91
N GLU A 237 -7.29 -19.00 13.89
CA GLU A 237 -6.49 -19.09 12.67
C GLU A 237 -5.22 -18.23 12.72
N PHE A 238 -5.04 -17.43 13.77
CA PHE A 238 -3.98 -16.43 13.87
C PHE A 238 -2.59 -17.05 13.69
N ASN A 239 -2.30 -18.16 14.38
CA ASN A 239 -1.00 -18.83 14.30
C ASN A 239 -0.74 -19.43 12.92
N THR A 240 -1.78 -19.84 12.19
CA THR A 240 -1.66 -20.35 10.81
C THR A 240 -1.50 -19.21 9.82
N ALA A 241 -2.17 -18.07 10.04
CA ALA A 241 -2.12 -16.90 9.19
C ALA A 241 -0.80 -16.11 9.32
N LYS A 242 -0.24 -16.04 10.54
CA LYS A 242 0.93 -15.23 10.87
C LYS A 242 2.12 -15.43 9.92
N PRO A 243 2.55 -16.67 9.59
CA PRO A 243 3.67 -16.88 8.68
C PRO A 243 3.42 -16.31 7.27
N PHE A 244 2.21 -16.44 6.72
CA PHE A 244 1.87 -15.89 5.40
C PHE A 244 1.96 -14.36 5.39
N PHE A 245 1.43 -13.73 6.43
CA PHE A 245 1.47 -12.28 6.57
C PHE A 245 2.91 -11.78 6.74
N CYS A 246 3.67 -12.38 7.66
CA CYS A 246 5.03 -11.92 7.92
C CYS A 246 5.95 -12.15 6.71
N LYS A 247 5.85 -13.29 6.04
CA LYS A 247 6.65 -13.56 4.83
C LYS A 247 6.34 -12.55 3.71
N ALA A 248 5.07 -12.20 3.51
CA ALA A 248 4.71 -11.13 2.58
C ALA A 248 5.25 -9.75 3.00
N MET A 249 5.25 -9.40 4.30
CA MET A 249 5.90 -8.17 4.79
C MET A 249 7.40 -8.14 4.43
N VAL A 250 8.11 -9.26 4.54
CA VAL A 250 9.53 -9.35 4.16
C VAL A 250 9.71 -9.21 2.65
N HIS A 251 8.82 -9.78 1.86
CA HIS A 251 8.83 -9.59 0.42
C HIS A 251 8.61 -8.13 0.03
N GLU A 252 7.68 -7.41 0.68
CA GLU A 252 7.51 -5.96 0.48
C GLU A 252 8.79 -5.19 0.79
N CYS A 253 9.40 -5.45 1.96
CA CYS A 253 10.65 -4.81 2.36
C CYS A 253 11.76 -5.07 1.31
N SER A 254 11.89 -6.32 0.86
CA SER A 254 12.86 -6.72 -0.14
C SER A 254 12.61 -6.09 -1.50
N PHE A 255 11.34 -5.93 -1.90
CA PHE A 255 10.95 -5.25 -3.13
C PHE A 255 11.43 -3.78 -3.12
N PHE A 256 11.16 -3.05 -2.05
CA PHE A 256 11.64 -1.66 -1.90
C PHE A 256 13.16 -1.58 -1.77
N SER A 257 13.78 -2.51 -1.04
CA SER A 257 15.24 -2.56 -0.85
C SER A 257 15.95 -2.78 -2.20
N GLU A 258 15.56 -3.79 -2.98
CA GLU A 258 16.13 -4.09 -4.30
C GLU A 258 15.90 -2.93 -5.28
N SER A 259 14.73 -2.27 -5.21
CA SER A 259 14.45 -1.09 -6.03
C SER A 259 15.37 0.10 -5.72
N GLY A 260 15.91 0.17 -4.50
CA GLY A 260 16.95 1.11 -4.09
C GLY A 260 18.38 0.61 -4.32
N ASN A 261 18.56 -0.49 -5.05
CA ASN A 261 19.84 -1.18 -5.27
C ASN A 261 20.52 -1.62 -3.95
N GLN A 262 19.71 -2.03 -2.97
CA GLN A 262 20.16 -2.64 -1.72
C GLN A 262 19.88 -4.14 -1.72
N THR A 263 20.52 -4.87 -0.81
CA THR A 263 20.23 -6.29 -0.61
C THR A 263 18.80 -6.49 -0.10
N PRO A 264 18.12 -7.60 -0.48
CA PRO A 264 16.84 -7.98 0.09
C PRO A 264 16.84 -7.99 1.62
N CYS A 265 15.67 -7.77 2.23
CA CYS A 265 15.53 -7.79 3.68
C CYS A 265 15.57 -9.23 4.19
N ASP A 266 16.27 -9.44 5.31
CA ASP A 266 16.34 -10.76 5.93
C ASP A 266 14.96 -11.21 6.45
N LEU A 267 14.67 -12.50 6.29
CA LEU A 267 13.48 -13.13 6.87
C LEU A 267 13.71 -13.36 8.37
N PRO A 268 12.96 -12.69 9.28
CA PRO A 268 13.11 -12.96 10.70
C PRO A 268 12.74 -14.42 11.02
N PRO A 269 13.37 -15.06 12.02
CA PRO A 269 13.06 -16.46 12.37
C PRO A 269 11.58 -16.73 12.66
N GLY A 270 10.83 -15.74 13.15
CA GLY A 270 9.39 -15.83 13.41
C GLY A 270 8.50 -15.76 12.16
N CYS A 271 9.08 -15.68 10.97
CA CYS A 271 8.39 -15.50 9.69
C CYS A 271 8.69 -16.64 8.70
N ALA A 272 9.44 -17.66 9.14
CA ALA A 272 9.75 -18.88 8.42
C ALA A 272 8.65 -19.94 8.58
#